data_AF-A0A835ZQX6-F1
#
_entry.id   AF-A0A835ZQX6-F1
#
_cell.length_a   1.000
_cell.length_b   1.000
_cell.length_c   1.000
_cell.angle_alpha   90.00
_cell.angle_beta   90.00
_cell.angle_gamma   90.00
#
_symmetry.space_group_name_H-M   'P 1'
#
loop_
_entity.id
_entity.type
_entity.pdbx_description
1 polymer ?
#
loop_
_entity_poly.entity_id
_entity_poly.type
_entity_poly.pdbx_seq_one_letter_code
_entity_poly.pdbx_strand_id
1 'polypeptide(L)'
;MAKIKAQDLRGKRKEELLKQLEDLKTQKENLRKFYKGKKYKPLDLRPKKTRAMRRRLNKHEKTLKAKKQQRKERLYPLRKYAVKA
;
A
#
# COMPACT_ATOMS: atom_id res chain seq x y z
N MET A 1 19.49 -0.41 1.42
CA MET A 1 20.21 -0.39 2.72
C MET A 1 21.33 -1.42 2.66
N ALA A 2 22.53 -1.08 3.12
CA ALA A 2 23.62 -2.05 3.21
C ALA A 2 23.18 -3.23 4.09
N LYS A 3 23.56 -4.45 3.72
CA LYS A 3 23.28 -5.65 4.53
C LYS A 3 24.15 -5.59 5.79
N ILE A 4 23.55 -5.29 6.94
CA ILE A 4 24.23 -5.39 8.23
C ILE A 4 24.36 -6.87 8.60
N LYS A 5 25.56 -7.32 8.98
CA LYS A 5 25.77 -8.71 9.43
C LYS A 5 25.46 -8.81 10.92
N ALA A 6 24.96 -9.97 11.34
CA ALA A 6 24.62 -10.21 12.75
C ALA A 6 25.84 -10.09 13.68
N GLN A 7 27.02 -10.47 13.20
CA GLN A 7 28.28 -10.34 13.94
C GLN A 7 28.60 -8.88 14.32
N ASP A 8 28.24 -7.92 13.45
CA ASP A 8 28.50 -6.49 13.66
C ASP A 8 27.58 -5.88 14.73
N LEU A 9 26.54 -6.61 15.14
CA LEU A 9 25.56 -6.19 16.14
C LEU A 9 25.85 -6.80 17.52
N ARG A 10 26.52 -7.96 17.57
CA ARG A 10 26.70 -8.74 18.80
C ARG A 10 27.58 -8.06 19.85
N GLY A 11 28.57 -7.26 19.41
CA GLY A 11 29.49 -6.54 20.30
C GLY A 11 28.98 -5.15 20.74
N LYS A 12 27.82 -4.71 20.25
CA LYS A 12 27.31 -3.35 20.52
C LYS A 12 26.43 -3.33 21.76
N ARG A 13 26.51 -2.22 22.50
CA ARG A 13 25.62 -2.00 23.64
C ARG A 13 24.19 -1.74 23.17
N LYS A 14 23.21 -2.14 23.99
CA LYS A 14 21.79 -1.97 23.70
C LYS A 14 21.42 -0.52 23.34
N GLU A 15 21.98 0.45 24.06
CA GLU A 15 21.72 1.88 23.85
C GLU A 15 22.19 2.37 22.47
N GLU A 16 23.38 1.96 22.06
CA GLU A 16 23.95 2.28 20.74
C GLU A 16 23.09 1.70 19.63
N LEU A 17 22.61 0.46 19.80
CA LEU A 17 21.69 -0.20 18.86
C LEU A 17 20.34 0.53 18.75
N LEU A 18 19.79 0.97 19.89
CA LEU A 18 18.53 1.73 19.91
C LEU A 18 18.69 3.09 19.24
N LYS A 19 19.79 3.79 19.49
CA LYS A 19 20.09 5.07 18.83
C LYS A 19 20.21 4.90 17.31
N GLN A 20 20.99 3.90 16.87
CA GLN A 20 21.13 3.59 15.45
C GLN A 20 19.78 3.24 14.79
N LEU A 21 18.92 2.50 15.48
CA LEU A 21 17.58 2.19 14.98
C LEU A 21 16.73 3.45 14.79
N GLU A 22 16.80 4.39 15.73
CA GLU A 22 16.04 5.64 15.67
C GLU A 22 16.50 6.52 14.51
N ASP A 23 17.81 6.65 14.31
CA ASP A 23 18.39 7.35 13.15
C ASP A 23 17.95 6.74 11.82
N LEU A 24 17.87 5.40 11.74
CA LEU A 24 17.38 4.72 10.53
C LEU A 24 15.87 4.95 10.30
N LYS A 25 15.06 5.06 11.36
CA LYS A 25 13.63 5.38 11.23
C LYS A 25 13.44 6.80 10.70
N THR A 26 14.13 7.79 11.27
CA THR A 26 14.03 9.19 10.85
C THR A 26 14.50 9.37 9.40
N GLN A 27 15.62 8.76 9.01
CA GLN A 27 16.08 8.74 7.63
C GLN A 27 15.03 8.14 6.68
N LYS A 28 14.43 7.00 7.05
CA LYS A 28 13.40 6.34 6.26
C LYS A 28 12.13 7.20 6.13
N GLU A 29 11.75 7.91 7.18
CA GLU A 29 10.63 8.83 7.16
C GLU A 29 10.89 10.03 6.22
N ASN A 30 12.10 10.61 6.29
CA ASN A 30 12.51 11.70 5.41
C ASN A 30 12.50 11.26 3.93
N LEU A 31 12.96 10.04 3.64
CA LEU A 31 12.84 9.45 2.30
C LEU A 31 11.38 9.27 1.86
N ARG A 32 10.49 8.85 2.77
CA ARG A 32 9.04 8.76 2.47
C ARG A 32 8.44 10.13 2.15
N LYS A 33 8.85 11.18 2.88
CA LYS A 33 8.43 12.57 2.63
C LYS A 33 8.92 13.04 1.25
N PHE A 34 10.19 12.84 0.94
CA PHE A 34 10.78 13.21 -0.35
C PHE A 34 10.14 12.50 -1.56
N TYR A 35 9.80 11.21 -1.44
CA TYR A 35 9.11 10.44 -2.48
C TYR A 35 7.58 10.52 -2.40
N LYS A 36 7.00 11.39 -1.56
CA LYS A 36 5.56 11.63 -1.52
C LYS A 36 5.14 12.29 -2.84
N GLY A 37 3.99 11.90 -3.40
CA GLY A 37 3.47 12.42 -4.68
C GLY A 37 4.18 11.93 -5.95
N LYS A 38 5.45 11.51 -5.88
CA LYS A 38 6.17 11.00 -7.05
C LYS A 38 5.53 9.71 -7.59
N LYS A 39 5.37 9.63 -8.92
CA LYS A 39 4.85 8.44 -9.63
C LYS A 39 5.69 7.19 -9.36
N TYR A 40 7.00 7.32 -9.39
CA TYR A 40 7.93 6.22 -9.17
C TYR A 40 8.60 6.34 -7.80
N LYS A 41 8.55 5.24 -7.04
CA LYS A 41 9.21 5.10 -5.74
C LYS A 41 10.08 3.84 -5.73
N PRO A 42 11.21 3.86 -4.98
CA PRO A 42 12.03 2.67 -4.75
C PRO A 42 11.22 1.51 -4.16
N LEU A 43 11.66 0.27 -4.44
CA LEU A 43 10.96 -0.95 -3.99
C LEU A 43 10.79 -1.01 -2.46
N ASP A 44 11.79 -0.55 -1.71
CA ASP A 44 11.80 -0.54 -0.24
C ASP A 44 10.72 0.35 0.39
N LEU A 45 10.27 1.37 -0.34
CA LEU A 45 9.23 2.31 0.12
C LEU A 45 7.83 1.88 -0.33
N ARG A 46 7.71 0.87 -1.20
CA ARG A 46 6.42 0.37 -1.67
C ARG A 46 5.72 -0.44 -0.56
N PRO A 47 4.38 -0.47 -0.53
CA PRO A 47 3.65 -1.34 0.38
C PRO A 47 4.03 -2.81 0.18
N LYS A 48 4.40 -3.49 1.27
CA LYS A 48 4.72 -4.92 1.27
C LYS A 48 3.44 -5.74 1.44
N LYS A 49 2.81 -6.08 0.32
CA LYS A 49 1.63 -6.97 0.22
C LYS A 49 2.01 -8.23 -0.56
N THR A 50 1.14 -9.24 -0.54
CA THR A 50 1.32 -10.45 -1.36
C THR A 50 1.39 -10.10 -2.84
N ARG A 51 2.10 -10.93 -3.62
CA ARG A 51 2.24 -10.75 -5.07
C ARG A 51 0.88 -10.70 -5.78
N ALA A 52 -0.03 -11.59 -5.41
CA ALA A 52 -1.41 -11.61 -5.92
C ALA A 52 -2.14 -10.27 -5.68
N MET A 53 -2.05 -9.72 -4.46
CA MET A 53 -2.66 -8.43 -4.15
C MET A 53 -2.05 -7.24 -4.90
N ARG A 54 -0.76 -7.30 -5.26
CA ARG A 54 -0.10 -6.24 -6.05
C ARG A 54 -0.43 -6.29 -7.54
N ARG A 55 -0.84 -7.46 -8.05
CA ARG A 55 -1.12 -7.69 -9.48
C ARG A 55 -2.61 -7.55 -9.84
N ARG A 56 -3.51 -7.49 -8.85
CA ARG A 56 -4.95 -7.29 -9.08
C ARG A 56 -5.25 -5.89 -9.65
N LEU A 57 -6.41 -5.76 -10.30
CA LEU A 57 -6.95 -4.48 -10.76
C LEU A 57 -7.09 -3.45 -9.64
N ASN A 58 -6.89 -2.18 -9.99
CA ASN A 58 -7.11 -1.05 -9.12
C ASN A 58 -8.60 -0.87 -8.79
N LYS A 59 -8.92 -0.20 -7.68
CA LYS A 59 -10.33 0.05 -7.29
C LYS A 59 -11.09 0.80 -8.38
N HIS A 60 -10.45 1.79 -9.00
CA HIS A 60 -11.04 2.56 -10.11
C HIS A 60 -11.34 1.66 -11.31
N GLU A 61 -10.37 0.87 -11.77
CA GLU A 61 -10.54 -0.07 -12.88
C GLU A 61 -11.65 -1.08 -12.61
N LYS A 62 -11.73 -1.60 -11.38
CA LYS A 62 -12.82 -2.50 -10.96
C LYS A 62 -14.20 -1.85 -11.00
N THR A 63 -14.28 -0.54 -10.78
CA THR A 63 -15.55 0.20 -10.83
C THR A 63 -15.91 0.69 -12.23
N LEU A 64 -15.00 0.58 -13.21
CA LEU A 64 -15.31 0.98 -14.58
C LEU A 64 -16.42 0.11 -15.15
N LYS A 65 -17.47 0.76 -15.64
CA LYS A 65 -18.62 0.14 -16.31
C LYS A 65 -18.77 0.71 -17.70
N ALA A 66 -19.14 -0.13 -18.66
CA ALA A 66 -19.49 0.34 -20.01
C ALA A 66 -20.68 1.32 -19.96
N LYS A 67 -20.70 2.31 -20.85
CA LYS A 67 -21.81 3.29 -20.96
C LYS A 67 -23.18 2.60 -21.09
N LYS A 68 -23.24 1.48 -21.83
CA LYS A 68 -24.44 0.65 -21.97
C LYS A 68 -24.91 0.09 -20.63
N GLN A 69 -23.99 -0.43 -19.80
CA GLN A 69 -24.31 -0.97 -18.48
C GLN A 69 -24.78 0.13 -17.52
N GLN A 70 -24.11 1.29 -17.51
CA GLN A 70 -24.52 2.44 -16.70
C GLN A 70 -25.94 2.91 -17.06
N ARG A 71 -26.27 2.97 -18.36
CA ARG A 71 -27.62 3.30 -18.83
C ARG A 71 -28.65 2.27 -18.34
N LYS A 72 -28.34 0.97 -18.42
CA LYS A 72 -29.22 -0.12 -17.96
C LYS A 72 -29.49 -0.03 -16.46
N GLU A 73 -28.43 0.15 -15.66
CA GLU A 73 -28.55 0.28 -14.21
C GLU A 73 -29.35 1.52 -13.79
N ARG A 74 -29.20 2.63 -14.52
CA ARG A 74 -29.99 3.85 -14.29
C ARG A 74 -31.47 3.67 -14.64
N LEU A 75 -31.76 2.99 -15.75
CA LEU A 75 -33.13 2.79 -16.21
C LEU A 75 -33.89 1.74 -15.40
N TYR A 76 -33.22 0.66 -15.02
CA TYR A 76 -33.83 -0.51 -14.37
C TYR A 76 -33.10 -0.86 -13.07
N PRO A 77 -33.23 -0.02 -12.02
CA PRO A 77 -32.68 -0.35 -10.72
C PRO A 77 -33.44 -1.52 -10.10
N LEU A 78 -32.74 -2.37 -9.34
CA LEU A 78 -33.36 -3.41 -8.52
C LEU A 78 -34.23 -2.72 -7.46
N ARG A 79 -35.54 -2.92 -7.56
CA ARG A 79 -36.51 -2.38 -6.61
C ARG A 79 -36.67 -3.34 -5.45
N LYS A 80 -36.79 -2.80 -4.24
CA LYS A 80 -37.19 -3.55 -3.07
C LYS A 80 -38.71 -3.69 -3.07
N TYR A 81 -39.22 -4.91 -3.07
CA TYR A 81 -40.66 -5.19 -3.01
C TYR A 81 -40.95 -6.33 -2.03
N ALA A 82 -42.20 -6.42 -1.60
CA ALA A 82 -42.76 -7.51 -0.81
C ALA A 82 -44.09 -7.90 -1.43
N VAL A 83 -44.45 -9.18 -1.29
CA VAL A 83 -45.74 -9.70 -1.75
C VAL A 83 -46.59 -9.94 -0.51
N LYS A 84 -47.85 -9.49 -0.56
CA LYS A 84 -48.82 -9.74 0.50
C LYS A 84 -49.23 -11.21 0.45
N ALA A 85 -49.40 -11.84 1.61
CA ALA A 85 -49.99 -13.17 1.72
C ALA A 85 -51.47 -13.15 1.29
#